data_AF-A0A381YAH2-F1
#
_entry.id   AF-A0A381YAH2-F1
#
_cell.length_a   1.000
_cell.length_b   1.000
_cell.length_c   1.000
_cell.angle_alpha   90.00
_cell.angle_beta   90.00
_cell.angle_gamma   90.00
#
_symmetry.space_group_name_H-M   'P 1'
#
loop_
_entity.id
_entity.type
_entity.pdbx_description
1 polymer ?
#
loop_
_entity_poly.entity_id
_entity_poly.type
_entity_poly.pdbx_seq_one_letter_code
_entity_poly.pdbx_strand_id
1 'polypeptide(L)' 'MKIVLAYSGGLDTSVLLSWIKEKYSAEVIAFCADIGQEE' A
#
# COMPACT_ATOMS: atom_id res chain seq x y z
N MET A 1 -12.44 8.54 -5.20
CA MET A 1 -11.00 8.92 -5.25
C MET A 1 -10.18 7.64 -5.34
N LYS A 2 -9.15 7.60 -6.18
CA LYS A 2 -8.24 6.45 -6.30
C LYS A 2 -6.85 6.84 -5.81
N ILE A 3 -6.22 5.97 -5.02
CA ILE A 3 -4.89 6.19 -4.46
C ILE A 3 -4.01 4.99 -4.82
N VAL A 4 -2.84 5.25 -5.39
CA VAL A 4 -1.80 4.23 -5.57
C VAL A 4 -0.89 4.28 -4.35
N LEU A 5 -0.76 3.17 -3.65
CA LEU A 5 0.08 3.03 -2.46
C LEU A 5 1.30 2.17 -2.82
N ALA A 6 2.49 2.71 -2.63
CA ALA A 6 3.71 1.91 -2.59
C ALA A 6 3.62 0.96 -1.38
N TYR A 7 3.49 -0.33 -1.64
CA TYR A 7 3.24 -1.36 -0.66
C TYR A 7 4.43 -2.31 -0.63
N SER A 8 5.08 -2.46 0.52
CA SER A 8 6.25 -3.33 0.66
C SER A 8 5.89 -4.74 1.11
N GLY A 9 4.64 -4.98 1.51
CA GLY A 9 4.22 -6.22 2.16
C GLY A 9 4.51 -6.27 3.66
N GLY A 10 5.22 -5.28 4.20
CA GLY A 10 5.51 -5.16 5.63
C GLY A 10 4.31 -4.68 6.45
N LEU A 11 4.33 -4.95 7.77
CA LEU A 11 3.26 -4.61 8.72
C LEU A 11 2.81 -3.15 8.61
N ASP A 12 3.77 -2.22 8.54
CA ASP A 12 3.46 -0.78 8.48
C ASP A 12 2.65 -0.43 7.24
N THR A 13 3.06 -0.95 6.07
CA THR A 13 2.34 -0.68 4.81
C THR A 13 0.97 -1.39 4.76
N SER A 14 0.81 -2.50 5.49
CA SER A 14 -0.47 -3.21 5.63
C SER A 14 -1.47 -2.44 6.49
N VAL A 15 -1.01 -1.90 7.62
CA VAL A 15 -1.84 -1.04 8.48
C VAL A 15 -2.19 0.25 7.75
N LEU A 16 -1.22 0.86 7.04
CA LEU A 16 -1.44 2.06 6.25
C LEU A 16 -2.48 1.86 5.15
N LEU A 17 -2.46 0.72 4.46
CA LEU A 17 -3.45 0.36 3.43
C LEU A 17 -4.87 0.39 3.99
N SER A 18 -5.10 -0.27 5.13
CA SER A 18 -6.43 -0.29 5.78
C SER A 18 -6.84 1.11 6.23
N TRP A 19 -5.92 1.85 6.83
CA TRP A 19 -6.21 3.21 7.33
C TRP A 19 -6.55 4.19 6.20
N ILE A 20 -5.84 4.16 5.07
CA ILE A 20 -6.13 5.03 3.92
C ILE A 20 -7.51 4.70 3.33
N LYS A 21 -7.86 3.41 3.21
CA LYS A 21 -9.18 2.99 2.73
C LYS A 21 -10.29 3.60 3.57
N GLU A 22 -10.20 3.50 4.90
CA GLU A 22 -11.22 3.99 5.84
C GLU A 22 -11.25 5.52 5.89
N LYS A 23 -10.11 6.16 6.15
CA LYS A 23 -10.04 7.61 6.37
C LYS A 23 -10.49 8.41 5.16
N TYR A 24 -10.18 7.93 3.96
CA TYR A 24 -10.44 8.65 2.72
C TYR A 24 -11.59 8.06 1.90
N SER A 25 -12.21 6.96 2.36
CA SER A 25 -13.23 6.21 1.60
C SER A 25 -12.79 6.01 0.14
N ALA A 26 -11.51 5.62 -0.03
CA ALA A 26 -10.83 5.60 -1.31
C ALA A 26 -10.58 4.16 -1.79
N GLU A 27 -10.60 3.99 -3.11
CA GLU A 27 -10.11 2.78 -3.75
C GLU A 27 -8.58 2.82 -3.76
N VAL A 28 -7.95 1.89 -3.04
CA VAL A 28 -6.49 1.82 -2.90
C VAL A 28 -5.94 0.71 -3.77
N ILE A 29 -5.00 1.07 -4.64
CA ILE A 29 -4.26 0.15 -5.52
C ILE A 29 -2.86 -0.02 -4.92
N ALA A 30 -2.54 -1.22 -4.46
CA ALA A 30 -1.21 -1.53 -3.95
C ALA A 30 -0.24 -1.75 -5.11
N PHE A 31 0.93 -1.11 -5.04
CA PHE A 31 2.02 -1.28 -5.99
C PHE A 31 3.26 -1.79 -5.25
N CYS A 32 3.71 -2.98 -5.64
CA CYS A 32 5.00 -3.53 -5.24
C CYS A 32 5.91 -3.53 -6.47
N ALA A 33 7.14 -3.05 -6.31
CA ALA A 33 8.18 -3.19 -7.30
C ALA A 33 9.25 -4.13 -6.75
N ASP A 34 9.77 -5.03 -7.58
CA ASP A 34 10.99 -5.77 -7.29
C ASP A 34 12.20 -4.99 -7.85
N ILE A 35 13.18 -4.75 -6.98
CA ILE A 35 14.41 -4.01 -7.21
C ILE A 35 15.60 -4.72 -6.51
N GLY A 36 15.49 -6.02 -6.22
CA GLY A 36 16.53 -6.80 -5.53
C GLY A 36 16.31 -6.93 -4.01
N GLN A 37 15.06 -6.98 -3.53
CA GLN A 37 14.76 -7.10 -2.09
C GLN A 37 15.17 -8.44 -1.48
N GLU A 38 15.27 -9.48 -2.29
CA GLU A 38 15.67 -10.83 -1.86
C GLU A 38 17.11 -11.21 -2.32
N GLU A 39 17.84 -10.28 -2.95
CA GLU A 39 19.26 -10.46 -3.32
C GLU A 39 20.24 -10.06 -2.21
#